data_AF-X1RLR2-F1
#
_entry.id   AF-X1RLR2-F1
#
_cell.length_a   1.000
_cell.length_b   1.000
_cell.length_c   1.000
_cell.angle_alpha   90.00
_cell.angle_beta   90.00
_cell.angle_gamma   90.00
#
_symmetry.space_group_name_H-M   'P 1'
#
loop_
_entity.id
_entity.type
_entity.pdbx_description
1 polymer ?
#
loop_
_entity_poly.entity_id
_entity_poly.type
_entity_poly.pdbx_seq_one_letter_code
_entity_poly.pdbx_strand_id
1 'polypeptide(L)'
;LKAGTSYRFSVAGSSITSAHHDDPLNEAERMTIFAKLEGRDRLLLFHNKAWEALWKTDIQIEGDPQAQQDIHSMMYHLYSFVREGTDYSPSPMGLSGLGYNGHVFWDTELWMYPALLVLKPDMAKSMVEYRFNRLAAARKNAFSHGYKGAMFPWESAATGVEETPVWALSGPFEHHITACVGIAAWNYYCVTQDKEWLKERGWPLLKETADFWASRVERNGPGKYDIKNVVAADEWAENVDNNAWTNAAAKAVLQYATEAAA
;
A
#
# COMPACT_ATOMS: atom_id res chain seq x y z
N LEU A 1 -19.83 42.91 15.09
CA LEU A 1 -19.90 42.86 13.61
C LEU A 1 -20.88 43.95 13.15
N LYS A 2 -20.60 44.69 12.07
CA LYS A 2 -21.50 45.73 11.52
C LYS A 2 -22.48 45.17 10.50
N ALA A 3 -23.72 45.65 10.50
CA ALA A 3 -24.72 45.28 9.50
C ALA A 3 -24.26 45.62 8.08
N GLY A 4 -24.50 44.73 7.11
CA GLY A 4 -24.10 44.89 5.71
C GLY A 4 -22.61 44.70 5.41
N THR A 5 -21.77 44.41 6.41
CA THR A 5 -20.33 44.16 6.20
C THR A 5 -20.03 42.66 6.24
N SER A 6 -19.35 42.15 5.21
CA SER A 6 -18.83 40.77 5.21
C SER A 6 -17.47 40.72 5.91
N TYR A 7 -17.35 39.84 6.89
CA TYR A 7 -16.09 39.57 7.58
C TYR A 7 -15.62 38.17 7.18
N ARG A 8 -14.35 38.05 6.80
CA ARG A 8 -13.73 36.77 6.48
C ARG A 8 -12.65 36.47 7.50
N PHE A 9 -12.74 35.28 8.08
CA PHE A 9 -11.71 34.73 8.95
C PHE A 9 -11.08 33.54 8.25
N SER A 10 -9.79 33.33 8.46
CA SER A 10 -9.06 32.19 7.91
C SER A 10 -8.16 31.64 9.01
N VAL A 11 -8.23 30.34 9.22
CA VAL A 11 -7.39 29.62 10.17
C VAL A 11 -6.46 28.75 9.34
N ALA A 12 -5.18 28.86 9.60
CA ALA A 12 -4.15 27.98 9.08
C ALA A 12 -3.45 27.34 10.27
N GLY A 13 -3.17 26.05 10.16
CA GLY A 13 -2.42 25.28 11.15
C GLY A 13 -1.57 24.25 10.43
N SER A 14 -0.49 23.85 11.07
CA SER A 14 0.43 22.82 10.57
C SER A 14 0.52 21.71 11.61
N SER A 15 0.65 20.47 11.14
CA SER A 15 0.90 19.30 11.98
C SER A 15 2.13 18.59 11.45
N ILE A 16 3.08 18.30 12.35
CA ILE A 16 4.29 17.54 12.07
C ILE A 16 4.62 16.73 13.32
N THR A 17 5.24 15.57 13.13
CA THR A 17 5.59 14.66 14.22
C THR A 17 7.08 14.40 14.22
N SER A 18 7.60 13.89 15.34
CA SER A 18 8.99 13.44 15.45
C SER A 18 9.34 12.28 14.50
N ALA A 19 8.34 11.66 13.84
CA ALA A 19 8.57 10.70 12.77
C ALA A 19 9.05 11.37 11.46
N HIS A 20 8.87 12.68 11.31
CA HIS A 20 9.17 13.42 10.08
C HIS A 20 10.25 14.49 10.25
N HIS A 21 10.50 14.97 11.47
CA HIS A 21 11.46 16.04 11.74
C HIS A 21 12.00 15.95 13.17
N ASP A 22 13.31 16.19 13.34
CA ASP A 22 13.98 16.14 14.65
C ASP A 22 13.52 17.23 15.63
N ASP A 23 13.02 18.34 15.08
CA ASP A 23 12.50 19.48 15.83
C ASP A 23 11.06 19.82 15.38
N PRO A 24 10.06 18.99 15.73
CA PRO A 24 8.71 19.12 15.18
C PRO A 24 8.00 20.38 15.68
N LEU A 25 8.31 20.83 16.89
CA LEU A 25 7.66 22.01 17.48
C LEU A 25 8.00 23.28 16.68
N ASN A 26 9.30 23.56 16.52
CA ASN A 26 9.70 24.78 15.80
C ASN A 26 9.33 24.69 14.32
N GLU A 27 9.35 23.49 13.72
CA GLU A 27 8.98 23.34 12.32
C GLU A 27 7.50 23.57 12.06
N ALA A 28 6.61 23.10 12.95
CA ALA A 28 5.18 23.42 12.89
C ALA A 28 4.91 24.93 12.95
N GLU A 29 5.65 25.66 13.80
CA GLU A 29 5.54 27.11 13.91
C GLU A 29 6.00 27.81 12.62
N ARG A 30 7.17 27.42 12.08
CA ARG A 30 7.69 27.96 10.81
C ARG A 30 6.71 27.74 9.65
N MET A 31 6.18 26.52 9.51
CA MET A 31 5.19 26.20 8.47
C MET A 31 3.90 27.01 8.63
N THR A 32 3.44 27.22 9.87
CA THR A 32 2.23 28.01 10.13
C THR A 32 2.43 29.49 9.83
N ILE A 33 3.61 30.04 10.15
CA ILE A 33 4.00 31.40 9.76
C ILE A 33 4.07 31.52 8.24
N PHE A 34 4.69 30.54 7.57
CA PHE A 34 4.76 30.49 6.11
C PHE A 34 3.36 30.49 5.47
N ALA A 35 2.46 29.60 5.91
CA ALA A 35 1.09 29.53 5.43
C ALA A 35 0.31 30.84 5.66
N LYS A 36 0.50 31.48 6.81
CA LYS A 36 -0.11 32.77 7.13
C LYS A 36 0.37 33.87 6.17
N LEU A 37 1.66 33.90 5.84
CA LEU A 37 2.25 34.92 4.96
C LEU A 37 1.94 34.68 3.48
N GLU A 38 1.84 33.43 3.04
CA GLU A 38 1.36 33.08 1.70
C GLU A 38 -0.08 33.55 1.48
N GLY A 39 -0.92 33.43 2.51
CA GLY A 39 -2.30 33.90 2.51
C GLY A 39 -3.28 32.93 1.84
N ARG A 40 -4.54 32.96 2.30
CA ARG A 40 -5.60 32.02 1.89
C ARG A 40 -5.71 31.84 0.38
N ASP A 41 -5.80 32.94 -0.35
CA ASP A 41 -6.16 32.87 -1.78
C ASP A 41 -5.05 32.22 -2.60
N ARG A 42 -3.78 32.46 -2.23
CA ARG A 42 -2.62 31.82 -2.87
C ARG A 42 -2.52 30.34 -2.49
N LEU A 43 -2.77 29.98 -1.23
CA LEU A 43 -2.81 28.57 -0.80
C LEU A 43 -3.93 27.79 -1.51
N LEU A 44 -5.13 28.35 -1.64
CA LEU A 44 -6.23 27.73 -2.39
C LEU A 44 -5.91 27.60 -3.88
N LEU A 45 -5.23 28.60 -4.47
CA LEU A 45 -4.75 28.51 -5.85
C LEU A 45 -3.78 27.33 -6.03
N PHE A 46 -2.81 27.16 -5.13
CA PHE A 46 -1.87 26.04 -5.18
C PHE A 46 -2.57 24.69 -4.96
N HIS A 47 -3.51 24.62 -4.02
CA HIS A 47 -4.32 23.43 -3.77
C HIS A 47 -5.12 23.01 -5.02
N ASN A 48 -5.84 23.95 -5.63
CA ASN A 48 -6.65 23.67 -6.82
C ASN A 48 -5.78 23.22 -7.99
N LYS A 49 -4.63 23.88 -8.22
CA LYS A 49 -3.67 23.45 -9.26
C LYS A 49 -3.14 22.04 -9.04
N ALA A 50 -2.89 21.65 -7.79
CA ALA A 50 -2.44 20.30 -7.47
C ALA A 50 -3.54 19.26 -7.77
N TRP A 51 -4.79 19.55 -7.43
CA TRP A 51 -5.93 18.70 -7.79
C TRP A 51 -6.19 18.64 -9.29
N GLU A 52 -6.13 19.76 -10.00
CA GLU A 52 -6.24 19.80 -11.46
C GLU A 52 -5.17 18.91 -12.12
N ALA A 53 -3.94 18.91 -11.59
CA ALA A 53 -2.87 18.04 -12.08
C ALA A 53 -3.18 16.54 -11.86
N LEU A 54 -3.78 16.18 -10.72
CA LEU A 54 -4.21 14.80 -10.45
C LEU A 54 -5.32 14.38 -11.43
N TRP A 55 -6.30 15.23 -11.66
CA TRP A 55 -7.45 14.95 -12.54
C TRP A 55 -7.17 15.05 -14.04
N LYS A 56 -5.92 15.32 -14.47
CA LYS A 56 -5.55 15.24 -15.90
C LYS A 56 -5.73 13.86 -16.50
N THR A 57 -5.57 12.81 -15.70
CA THR A 57 -5.92 11.44 -16.08
C THR A 57 -7.18 11.08 -15.33
N ASP A 58 -8.27 10.82 -16.06
CA ASP A 58 -9.58 10.64 -15.47
C ASP A 58 -10.34 9.51 -16.17
N ILE A 59 -11.30 8.93 -15.47
CA ILE A 59 -12.24 7.95 -15.98
C ILE A 59 -13.55 8.68 -16.31
N GLN A 60 -13.85 8.80 -17.60
CA GLN A 60 -15.07 9.45 -18.09
C GLN A 60 -16.13 8.40 -18.43
N ILE A 61 -17.33 8.56 -17.87
CA ILE A 61 -18.48 7.68 -18.10
C ILE A 61 -19.56 8.47 -18.82
N GLU A 62 -19.84 8.11 -20.06
CA GLU A 62 -20.90 8.73 -20.86
C GLU A 62 -22.25 8.10 -20.55
N GLY A 63 -23.30 8.93 -20.41
CA GLY A 63 -24.68 8.47 -20.26
C GLY A 63 -25.10 8.08 -18.84
N ASP A 64 -24.20 8.08 -17.86
CA ASP A 64 -24.52 7.78 -16.45
C ASP A 64 -23.82 8.77 -15.50
N PRO A 65 -24.48 9.90 -15.15
CA PRO A 65 -23.93 10.89 -14.23
C PRO A 65 -23.72 10.36 -12.80
N GLN A 66 -24.48 9.36 -12.34
CA GLN A 66 -24.31 8.81 -11.00
C GLN A 66 -23.03 7.98 -10.95
N ALA A 67 -22.82 7.09 -11.92
CA ALA A 67 -21.59 6.32 -12.02
C ALA A 67 -20.36 7.23 -12.14
N GLN A 68 -20.46 8.35 -12.87
CA GLN A 68 -19.39 9.36 -12.95
C GLN A 68 -19.07 9.96 -11.57
N GLN A 69 -20.09 10.31 -10.80
CA GLN A 69 -19.90 10.83 -9.44
C GLN A 69 -19.27 9.77 -8.52
N ASP A 70 -19.71 8.52 -8.63
CA ASP A 70 -19.24 7.42 -7.79
C ASP A 70 -17.75 7.13 -8.05
N ILE A 71 -17.33 7.02 -9.31
CA ILE A 71 -15.92 6.79 -9.65
C ILE A 71 -15.04 7.97 -9.25
N HIS A 72 -15.53 9.21 -9.40
CA HIS A 72 -14.81 10.40 -8.93
C HIS A 72 -14.66 10.41 -7.41
N SER A 73 -15.68 9.98 -6.67
CA SER A 73 -15.60 9.83 -5.21
C SER A 73 -14.56 8.78 -4.80
N MET A 74 -14.58 7.60 -5.44
CA MET A 74 -13.62 6.52 -5.19
C MET A 74 -12.18 6.96 -5.48
N MET A 75 -11.94 7.58 -6.64
CA MET A 75 -10.61 8.07 -7.04
C MET A 75 -10.14 9.25 -6.17
N TYR A 76 -11.04 10.16 -5.78
CA TYR A 76 -10.74 11.24 -4.84
C TYR A 76 -10.17 10.71 -3.53
N HIS A 77 -10.73 9.61 -3.00
CA HIS A 77 -10.23 8.99 -1.78
C HIS A 77 -8.84 8.37 -1.98
N LEU A 78 -8.62 7.60 -3.05
CA LEU A 78 -7.29 7.06 -3.36
C LEU A 78 -6.23 8.16 -3.51
N TYR A 79 -6.56 9.25 -4.21
CA TYR A 79 -5.67 10.40 -4.38
C TYR A 79 -5.42 11.17 -3.08
N SER A 80 -6.36 11.12 -2.13
CA SER A 80 -6.22 11.77 -0.83
C SER A 80 -5.38 10.95 0.16
N PHE A 81 -5.34 9.62 0.01
CA PHE A 81 -4.70 8.71 0.96
C PHE A 81 -3.30 8.26 0.56
N VAL A 82 -2.90 8.47 -0.69
CA VAL A 82 -1.59 8.08 -1.21
C VAL A 82 -0.85 9.31 -1.72
N ARG A 83 0.47 9.35 -1.56
CA ARG A 83 1.30 10.46 -2.05
C ARG A 83 2.61 9.95 -2.66
N GLU A 84 2.92 10.47 -3.85
CA GLU A 84 4.21 10.28 -4.52
C GLU A 84 5.38 10.70 -3.61
N GLY A 85 6.51 9.99 -3.75
CA GLY A 85 7.76 10.34 -3.09
C GLY A 85 7.79 10.00 -1.60
N THR A 86 6.77 9.31 -1.10
CA THR A 86 6.73 8.74 0.25
C THR A 86 7.05 7.25 0.22
N ASP A 87 7.16 6.64 1.39
CA ASP A 87 7.21 5.19 1.59
C ASP A 87 6.05 4.73 2.50
N TYR A 88 4.90 5.40 2.36
CA TYR A 88 3.64 5.09 3.04
C TYR A 88 2.67 4.37 2.10
N SER A 89 1.76 3.62 2.71
CA SER A 89 0.73 2.84 2.02
C SER A 89 -0.60 2.99 2.75
N PRO A 90 -1.75 3.00 2.06
CA PRO A 90 -3.03 3.25 2.69
C PRO A 90 -3.53 2.03 3.47
N SER A 91 -4.32 2.27 4.52
CA SER A 91 -5.16 1.24 5.11
C SER A 91 -6.45 1.04 4.29
N PRO A 92 -7.23 -0.05 4.51
CA PRO A 92 -8.55 -0.20 3.90
C PRO A 92 -9.49 1.00 4.16
N MET A 93 -9.32 1.67 5.30
CA MET A 93 -10.09 2.87 5.68
C MET A 93 -9.39 4.18 5.27
N GLY A 94 -8.24 4.09 4.60
CA GLY A 94 -7.36 5.22 4.30
C GLY A 94 -7.04 6.02 5.56
N LEU A 95 -7.36 7.31 5.52
CA LEU A 95 -7.29 8.23 6.66
C LEU A 95 -8.68 8.78 7.07
N SER A 96 -9.74 8.06 6.70
CA SER A 96 -11.13 8.51 6.92
C SER A 96 -11.74 8.04 8.24
N GLY A 97 -11.11 7.09 8.93
CA GLY A 97 -11.58 6.57 10.21
C GLY A 97 -10.54 5.72 10.94
N LEU A 98 -10.90 5.23 12.13
CA LEU A 98 -10.04 4.42 13.00
C LEU A 98 -10.20 2.90 12.78
N GLY A 99 -11.04 2.49 11.82
CA GLY A 99 -11.21 1.08 11.50
C GLY A 99 -9.89 0.45 11.06
N TYR A 100 -9.63 -0.78 11.51
CA TYR A 100 -8.39 -1.51 11.25
C TYR A 100 -7.10 -0.80 11.70
N ASN A 101 -7.19 0.14 12.65
CA ASN A 101 -6.04 0.82 13.29
C ASN A 101 -5.07 1.54 12.32
N GLY A 102 -5.50 1.81 11.08
CA GLY A 102 -4.61 2.34 10.04
C GLY A 102 -3.57 1.33 9.53
N HIS A 103 -3.74 0.04 9.81
CA HIS A 103 -2.86 -1.03 9.32
C HIS A 103 -3.05 -1.25 7.82
N VAL A 104 -1.98 -1.69 7.17
CA VAL A 104 -1.89 -1.95 5.73
C VAL A 104 -1.99 -3.45 5.49
N PHE A 105 -3.02 -3.84 4.74
CA PHE A 105 -3.38 -5.22 4.41
C PHE A 105 -3.14 -5.50 2.93
N TRP A 106 -3.41 -6.73 2.50
CA TRP A 106 -3.43 -7.14 1.09
C TRP A 106 -4.41 -6.32 0.23
N ASP A 107 -5.41 -5.68 0.85
CA ASP A 107 -6.36 -4.77 0.19
C ASP A 107 -5.65 -3.70 -0.64
N THR A 108 -4.53 -3.22 -0.11
CA THR A 108 -3.66 -2.26 -0.76
C THR A 108 -3.22 -2.80 -2.12
N GLU A 109 -2.46 -3.90 -2.12
CA GLU A 109 -1.80 -4.41 -3.32
C GLU A 109 -2.78 -5.02 -4.33
N LEU A 110 -3.91 -5.56 -3.86
CA LEU A 110 -4.86 -6.24 -4.73
C LEU A 110 -5.98 -5.35 -5.26
N TRP A 111 -6.59 -4.52 -4.40
CA TRP A 111 -7.80 -3.76 -4.75
C TRP A 111 -7.54 -2.29 -5.06
N MET A 112 -6.68 -1.64 -4.28
CA MET A 112 -6.44 -0.19 -4.38
C MET A 112 -5.33 0.15 -5.39
N TYR A 113 -4.28 -0.66 -5.39
CA TYR A 113 -3.06 -0.45 -6.15
C TYR A 113 -3.24 -0.45 -7.68
N PRO A 114 -4.03 -1.34 -8.31
CA PRO A 114 -4.08 -1.42 -9.78
C PRO A 114 -4.54 -0.12 -10.46
N ALA A 115 -5.55 0.55 -9.89
CA ALA A 115 -6.05 1.81 -10.43
C ALA A 115 -4.99 2.91 -10.33
N LEU A 116 -4.28 2.99 -9.20
CA LEU A 116 -3.19 3.94 -9.01
C LEU A 116 -2.00 3.62 -9.90
N LEU A 117 -1.65 2.35 -10.10
CA LEU A 117 -0.52 1.97 -10.94
C LEU A 117 -0.70 2.46 -12.39
N VAL A 118 -1.89 2.28 -12.95
CA VAL A 118 -2.15 2.66 -14.34
C VAL A 118 -2.32 4.16 -14.50
N LEU A 119 -2.95 4.86 -13.54
CA LEU A 119 -3.28 6.28 -13.66
C LEU A 119 -2.21 7.21 -13.07
N LYS A 120 -1.49 6.74 -12.04
CA LYS A 120 -0.55 7.49 -11.18
C LYS A 120 0.63 6.60 -10.73
N PRO A 121 1.47 6.11 -11.66
CA PRO A 121 2.55 5.17 -11.34
C PRO A 121 3.51 5.70 -10.26
N ASP A 122 3.74 7.01 -10.15
CA ASP A 122 4.60 7.59 -9.12
C ASP A 122 3.99 7.49 -7.70
N MET A 123 2.66 7.53 -7.58
CA MET A 123 1.95 7.26 -6.32
C MET A 123 1.97 5.77 -6.00
N ALA A 124 1.80 4.91 -7.02
CA ALA A 124 1.91 3.47 -6.85
C ALA A 124 3.34 3.06 -6.43
N LYS A 125 4.37 3.74 -6.91
CA LYS A 125 5.76 3.51 -6.48
C LYS A 125 5.90 3.61 -4.96
N SER A 126 5.31 4.64 -4.34
CA SER A 126 5.34 4.79 -2.88
C SER A 126 4.75 3.60 -2.11
N MET A 127 3.71 2.96 -2.65
CA MET A 127 3.09 1.79 -2.03
C MET A 127 3.99 0.54 -2.08
N VAL A 128 4.73 0.33 -3.18
CA VAL A 128 5.71 -0.78 -3.25
C VAL A 128 7.01 -0.46 -2.50
N GLU A 129 7.42 0.80 -2.43
CA GLU A 129 8.53 1.24 -1.56
C GLU A 129 8.21 1.04 -0.08
N TYR A 130 6.95 1.22 0.34
CA TYR A 130 6.50 0.90 1.70
C TYR A 130 6.84 -0.55 2.06
N ARG A 131 6.55 -1.50 1.16
CA ARG A 131 6.86 -2.93 1.35
C ARG A 131 8.36 -3.20 1.28
N PHE A 132 9.09 -2.56 0.36
CA PHE A 132 10.54 -2.69 0.27
C PHE A 132 11.24 -2.26 1.56
N ASN A 133 10.87 -1.10 2.12
CA ASN A 133 11.48 -0.56 3.34
C ASN A 133 11.16 -1.41 4.59
N ARG A 134 10.17 -2.29 4.51
CA ARG A 134 9.77 -3.23 5.57
C ARG A 134 10.22 -4.67 5.31
N LEU A 135 10.95 -4.92 4.22
CA LEU A 135 11.42 -6.25 3.82
C LEU A 135 12.29 -6.92 4.89
N ALA A 136 13.09 -6.14 5.62
CA ALA A 136 13.91 -6.65 6.71
C ALA A 136 13.07 -7.21 7.88
N ALA A 137 11.92 -6.60 8.18
CA ALA A 137 10.99 -7.10 9.20
C ALA A 137 10.29 -8.37 8.73
N ALA A 138 9.83 -8.41 7.48
CA ALA A 138 9.23 -9.60 6.87
C ALA A 138 10.18 -10.81 6.83
N ARG A 139 11.49 -10.59 6.59
CA ARG A 139 12.51 -11.64 6.69
C ARG A 139 12.65 -12.20 8.10
N LYS A 140 12.65 -11.33 9.11
CA LYS A 140 12.67 -11.76 10.52
C LYS A 140 11.41 -12.56 10.87
N ASN A 141 10.25 -12.14 10.34
CA ASN A 141 9.00 -12.86 10.55
C ASN A 141 9.06 -14.28 9.96
N ALA A 142 9.55 -14.43 8.72
CA ALA A 142 9.76 -15.74 8.10
C ALA A 142 10.69 -16.62 8.94
N PHE A 143 11.84 -16.08 9.36
CA PHE A 143 12.81 -16.79 10.17
C PHE A 143 12.22 -17.30 11.50
N SER A 144 11.44 -16.47 12.19
CA SER A 144 10.78 -16.84 13.44
C SER A 144 9.79 -18.01 13.28
N HIS A 145 9.22 -18.17 12.09
CA HIS A 145 8.30 -19.27 11.76
C HIS A 145 9.01 -20.47 11.08
N GLY A 146 10.35 -20.45 10.99
CA GLY A 146 11.13 -21.52 10.37
C GLY A 146 11.14 -21.50 8.84
N TYR A 147 10.64 -20.43 8.22
CA TYR A 147 10.67 -20.22 6.77
C TYR A 147 11.90 -19.42 6.33
N LYS A 148 12.16 -19.43 5.03
CA LYS A 148 13.16 -18.57 4.37
C LYS A 148 12.45 -17.38 3.70
N GLY A 149 13.23 -16.48 3.11
CA GLY A 149 12.68 -15.35 2.36
C GLY A 149 11.97 -14.34 3.26
N ALA A 150 10.91 -13.73 2.74
CA ALA A 150 10.12 -12.72 3.44
C ALA A 150 8.67 -13.19 3.60
N MET A 151 8.20 -13.24 4.85
CA MET A 151 6.81 -13.45 5.22
C MET A 151 6.26 -12.10 5.65
N PHE A 152 5.61 -11.39 4.72
CA PHE A 152 4.97 -10.12 5.05
C PHE A 152 3.84 -10.35 6.06
N PRO A 153 3.70 -9.46 7.05
CA PRO A 153 2.65 -9.60 8.04
C PRO A 153 1.27 -9.39 7.39
N TRP A 154 0.24 -10.05 7.93
CA TRP A 154 -1.14 -9.83 7.49
C TRP A 154 -1.57 -8.37 7.74
N GLU A 155 -1.26 -7.86 8.92
CA GLU A 155 -1.44 -6.46 9.30
C GLU A 155 -0.09 -5.78 9.48
N SER A 156 0.22 -4.82 8.59
CA SER A 156 1.48 -4.08 8.63
C SER A 156 1.27 -2.64 9.11
N ALA A 157 2.12 -2.16 10.01
CA ALA A 157 2.14 -0.76 10.45
C ALA A 157 3.51 -0.10 10.21
N ALA A 158 3.92 0.81 11.09
CA ALA A 158 5.12 1.62 10.93
C ALA A 158 6.40 0.77 10.85
N THR A 159 6.53 -0.25 11.72
CA THR A 159 7.74 -1.08 11.87
C THR A 159 7.83 -2.23 10.86
N GLY A 160 6.71 -2.62 10.26
CA GLY A 160 6.58 -3.77 9.36
C GLY A 160 6.59 -5.14 10.06
N VAL A 161 6.48 -5.18 11.39
CA VAL A 161 6.22 -6.43 12.14
C VAL A 161 4.74 -6.82 12.02
N GLU A 162 4.41 -8.03 12.45
CA GLU A 162 3.02 -8.49 12.55
C GLU A 162 2.28 -7.74 13.65
N GLU A 163 1.22 -7.03 13.26
CA GLU A 163 0.37 -6.24 14.15
C GLU A 163 -1.04 -6.87 14.31
N THR A 164 -1.31 -7.98 13.63
CA THR A 164 -2.60 -8.67 13.71
C THR A 164 -2.85 -9.08 15.16
N PRO A 165 -4.05 -8.81 15.72
CA PRO A 165 -4.38 -9.24 17.06
C PRO A 165 -4.15 -10.74 17.26
N VAL A 166 -3.51 -11.11 18.37
CA VAL A 166 -3.04 -12.50 18.63
C VAL A 166 -4.14 -13.57 18.63
N TRP A 167 -5.40 -13.19 18.71
CA TRP A 167 -6.55 -14.09 18.66
C TRP A 167 -7.02 -14.40 17.24
N ALA A 168 -6.59 -13.64 16.23
CA ALA A 168 -6.95 -13.87 14.83
C ALA A 168 -5.92 -14.78 14.16
N LEU A 169 -6.39 -15.85 13.49
CA LEU A 169 -5.53 -16.80 12.79
C LEU A 169 -4.94 -16.24 11.49
N SER A 170 -5.44 -15.11 11.01
CA SER A 170 -4.97 -14.49 9.77
C SER A 170 -3.50 -14.05 9.86
N GLY A 171 -3.08 -13.45 10.98
CA GLY A 171 -1.67 -13.09 11.23
C GLY A 171 -0.69 -14.25 11.01
N PRO A 172 -0.86 -15.39 11.71
CA PRO A 172 0.06 -16.52 11.58
C PRO A 172 -0.16 -17.41 10.35
N PHE A 173 -1.31 -17.39 9.67
CA PHE A 173 -1.63 -18.40 8.65
C PHE A 173 -2.18 -17.87 7.32
N GLU A 174 -2.52 -16.59 7.21
CA GLU A 174 -3.03 -15.98 5.97
C GLU A 174 -1.89 -15.46 5.09
N HIS A 175 -1.02 -16.38 4.69
CA HIS A 175 0.25 -16.06 4.03
C HIS A 175 0.11 -15.50 2.60
N HIS A 176 -1.07 -15.53 2.00
CA HIS A 176 -1.27 -15.11 0.60
C HIS A 176 -0.95 -13.62 0.38
N ILE A 177 -0.96 -12.78 1.43
CA ILE A 177 -0.47 -11.40 1.36
C ILE A 177 0.98 -11.32 0.85
N THR A 178 1.83 -12.29 1.18
CA THR A 178 3.22 -12.33 0.71
C THR A 178 3.29 -12.50 -0.81
N ALA A 179 2.38 -13.29 -1.40
CA ALA A 179 2.26 -13.37 -2.85
C ALA A 179 1.71 -12.07 -3.45
N CYS A 180 0.72 -11.43 -2.80
CA CYS A 180 0.15 -10.17 -3.26
C CYS A 180 1.20 -9.05 -3.38
N VAL A 181 2.10 -8.94 -2.39
CA VAL A 181 3.23 -7.99 -2.45
C VAL A 181 4.16 -8.26 -3.63
N GLY A 182 4.52 -9.53 -3.88
CA GLY A 182 5.34 -9.90 -5.03
C GLY A 182 4.64 -9.62 -6.36
N ILE A 183 3.34 -9.92 -6.47
CA ILE A 183 2.53 -9.64 -7.66
C ILE A 183 2.45 -8.13 -7.92
N ALA A 184 2.25 -7.30 -6.89
CA ALA A 184 2.24 -5.85 -7.03
C ALA A 184 3.59 -5.31 -7.52
N ALA A 185 4.71 -5.82 -6.98
CA ALA A 185 6.04 -5.44 -7.43
C ALA A 185 6.29 -5.82 -8.90
N TRP A 186 5.84 -7.00 -9.34
CA TRP A 186 5.92 -7.40 -10.74
C TRP A 186 5.06 -6.50 -11.64
N ASN A 187 3.81 -6.25 -11.23
CA ASN A 187 2.89 -5.40 -11.98
C ASN A 187 3.46 -3.98 -12.14
N TYR A 188 4.12 -3.43 -11.11
CA TYR A 188 4.81 -2.14 -11.22
C TYR A 188 5.77 -2.12 -12.40
N TYR A 189 6.65 -3.12 -12.48
CA TYR A 189 7.60 -3.25 -13.58
C TYR A 189 6.89 -3.46 -14.92
N CYS A 190 5.85 -4.30 -14.98
CA CYS A 190 5.11 -4.52 -16.23
C CYS A 190 4.50 -3.22 -16.79
N VAL A 191 4.02 -2.33 -15.93
CA VAL A 191 3.40 -1.06 -16.35
C VAL A 191 4.45 0.02 -16.65
N THR A 192 5.46 0.18 -15.79
CA THR A 192 6.43 1.29 -15.92
C THR A 192 7.64 0.95 -16.78
N GLN A 193 7.94 -0.34 -16.96
CA GLN A 193 9.16 -0.85 -17.59
C GLN A 193 10.45 -0.34 -16.92
N ASP A 194 10.38 0.10 -15.66
CA ASP A 194 11.51 0.63 -14.89
C ASP A 194 12.45 -0.52 -14.46
N LYS A 195 13.45 -0.80 -15.30
CA LYS A 195 14.44 -1.87 -15.08
C LYS A 195 15.43 -1.57 -13.95
N GLU A 196 15.72 -0.30 -13.71
CA GLU A 196 16.61 0.10 -12.62
C GLU A 196 15.92 -0.15 -11.28
N TRP A 197 14.67 0.29 -11.16
CA TRP A 197 13.84 -0.04 -10.01
C TRP A 197 13.63 -1.55 -9.86
N LEU A 198 13.37 -2.28 -10.94
CA LEU A 198 13.27 -3.74 -10.87
C LEU A 198 14.55 -4.34 -10.31
N LYS A 199 15.73 -3.92 -10.76
CA LYS A 199 17.00 -4.48 -10.27
C LYS A 199 17.24 -4.16 -8.79
N GLU A 200 16.99 -2.93 -8.38
CA GLU A 200 17.37 -2.42 -7.05
C GLU A 200 16.33 -2.68 -5.97
N ARG A 201 15.05 -2.67 -6.33
CA ARG A 201 13.92 -2.72 -5.39
C ARG A 201 12.96 -3.86 -5.68
N GLY A 202 12.52 -4.01 -6.93
CA GLY A 202 11.54 -5.03 -7.33
C GLY A 202 12.06 -6.47 -7.20
N TRP A 203 13.31 -6.72 -7.59
CA TRP A 203 13.95 -8.02 -7.56
C TRP A 203 14.16 -8.51 -6.13
N PRO A 204 14.70 -7.72 -5.19
CA PRO A 204 14.71 -8.10 -3.78
C PRO A 204 13.32 -8.49 -3.24
N LEU A 205 12.25 -7.76 -3.59
CA LEU A 205 10.89 -8.14 -3.20
C LEU A 205 10.46 -9.49 -3.80
N LEU A 206 10.60 -9.64 -5.12
CA LEU A 206 10.20 -10.86 -5.83
C LEU A 206 10.99 -12.08 -5.37
N LYS A 207 12.30 -11.95 -5.22
CA LYS A 207 13.17 -13.03 -4.76
C LYS A 207 12.79 -13.49 -3.37
N GLU A 208 12.61 -12.57 -2.42
CA GLU A 208 12.35 -12.95 -1.03
C GLU A 208 10.94 -13.50 -0.82
N THR A 209 9.94 -13.00 -1.55
CA THR A 209 8.59 -13.57 -1.55
C THR A 209 8.59 -14.97 -2.20
N ALA A 210 9.34 -15.17 -3.29
CA ALA A 210 9.54 -16.49 -3.90
C ALA A 210 10.28 -17.47 -2.98
N ASP A 211 11.34 -17.03 -2.30
CA ASP A 211 12.08 -17.84 -1.33
C ASP A 211 11.20 -18.27 -0.15
N PHE A 212 10.27 -17.41 0.29
CA PHE A 212 9.26 -17.78 1.26
C PHE A 212 8.39 -18.92 0.76
N TRP A 213 7.75 -18.77 -0.41
CA TRP A 213 6.90 -19.83 -0.95
C TRP A 213 7.65 -21.13 -1.23
N ALA A 214 8.88 -21.06 -1.73
CA ALA A 214 9.73 -22.23 -1.94
C ALA A 214 10.08 -22.95 -0.64
N SER A 215 10.16 -22.24 0.48
CA SER A 215 10.35 -22.83 1.82
C SER A 215 9.05 -23.27 2.50
N ARG A 216 7.91 -22.67 2.11
CA ARG A 216 6.61 -22.89 2.73
C ARG A 216 5.89 -24.14 2.24
N VAL A 217 6.19 -24.58 1.02
CA VAL A 217 5.59 -25.78 0.41
C VAL A 217 6.07 -27.07 1.07
N GLU A 218 5.15 -28.00 1.27
CA GLU A 218 5.47 -29.38 1.63
C GLU A 218 5.68 -30.20 0.36
N ARG A 219 6.83 -30.88 0.26
CA ARG A 219 7.13 -31.74 -0.88
C ARG A 219 6.62 -33.16 -0.65
N ASN A 220 5.55 -33.53 -1.35
CA ASN A 220 4.92 -34.86 -1.26
C ASN A 220 5.26 -35.80 -2.42
N GLY A 221 6.32 -35.46 -3.19
CA GLY A 221 6.87 -36.29 -4.26
C GLY A 221 7.48 -35.45 -5.40
N PRO A 222 8.01 -36.10 -6.45
CA PRO A 222 8.45 -35.38 -7.65
C PRO A 222 7.29 -34.61 -8.28
N GLY A 223 7.44 -33.28 -8.40
CA GLY A 223 6.40 -32.40 -8.97
C GLY A 223 5.13 -32.26 -8.12
N LYS A 224 5.13 -32.75 -6.87
CA LYS A 224 3.98 -32.69 -5.96
C LYS A 224 4.34 -31.82 -4.76
N TYR A 225 3.67 -30.68 -4.68
CA TYR A 225 3.86 -29.68 -3.63
C TYR A 225 2.50 -29.29 -3.09
N ASP A 226 2.41 -29.21 -1.77
CA ASP A 226 1.18 -28.84 -1.07
C ASP A 226 1.45 -27.65 -0.17
N ILE A 227 0.47 -26.74 -0.08
CA ILE A 227 0.48 -25.66 0.89
C ILE A 227 -0.65 -25.96 1.86
N LYS A 228 -0.29 -26.53 3.00
CA LYS A 228 -1.22 -26.99 4.02
C LYS A 228 -1.45 -25.96 5.11
N ASN A 229 -2.55 -26.08 5.83
CA ASN A 229 -2.86 -25.30 7.03
C ASN A 229 -2.71 -23.78 6.80
N VAL A 230 -3.54 -23.23 5.93
CA VAL A 230 -3.64 -21.79 5.68
C VAL A 230 -5.03 -21.28 6.07
N VAL A 231 -5.12 -19.98 6.32
CA VAL A 231 -6.38 -19.24 6.24
C VAL A 231 -6.56 -18.82 4.78
N ALA A 232 -7.74 -19.06 4.22
CA ALA A 232 -8.08 -18.64 2.88
C ALA A 232 -8.49 -17.16 2.84
N ALA A 233 -8.52 -16.57 1.65
CA ALA A 233 -9.14 -15.25 1.45
C ALA A 233 -10.63 -15.20 1.84
N ASP A 234 -11.31 -16.36 1.85
CA ASP A 234 -12.51 -16.55 2.64
C ASP A 234 -12.09 -16.85 4.08
N GLU A 235 -12.05 -15.83 4.93
CA GLU A 235 -11.53 -15.93 6.30
C GLU A 235 -12.33 -16.91 7.18
N TRP A 236 -13.52 -17.37 6.75
CA TRP A 236 -14.26 -18.43 7.46
C TRP A 236 -13.69 -19.82 7.19
N ALA A 237 -12.84 -19.97 6.18
CA ALA A 237 -12.14 -21.20 5.85
C ALA A 237 -10.72 -21.19 6.44
N GLU A 238 -10.66 -21.48 7.74
CA GLU A 238 -9.42 -21.64 8.50
C GLU A 238 -8.89 -23.08 8.42
N ASN A 239 -7.56 -23.24 8.61
CA ASN A 239 -6.88 -24.54 8.62
C ASN A 239 -7.12 -25.40 7.37
N VAL A 240 -7.26 -24.76 6.20
CA VAL A 240 -7.49 -25.46 4.94
C VAL A 240 -6.18 -25.80 4.23
N ASP A 241 -6.19 -26.94 3.54
CA ASP A 241 -5.09 -27.38 2.70
C ASP A 241 -5.35 -27.02 1.24
N ASN A 242 -4.29 -26.61 0.53
CA ASN A 242 -4.31 -26.38 -0.90
C ASN A 242 -5.40 -25.41 -1.36
N ASN A 243 -5.59 -24.33 -0.61
CA ASN A 243 -6.49 -23.26 -1.02
C ASN A 243 -6.12 -22.77 -2.44
N ALA A 244 -7.11 -22.72 -3.33
CA ALA A 244 -6.88 -22.44 -4.75
C ALA A 244 -6.25 -21.06 -4.99
N TRP A 245 -6.70 -20.03 -4.26
CA TRP A 245 -6.16 -18.68 -4.35
C TRP A 245 -4.69 -18.65 -3.89
N THR A 246 -4.42 -19.17 -2.69
CA THR A 246 -3.06 -19.21 -2.13
C THR A 246 -2.09 -19.96 -3.04
N ASN A 247 -2.48 -21.13 -3.54
CA ASN A 247 -1.64 -21.93 -4.44
C ASN A 247 -1.39 -21.21 -5.77
N ALA A 248 -2.41 -20.57 -6.35
CA ALA A 248 -2.27 -19.83 -7.60
C ALA A 248 -1.37 -18.59 -7.43
N ALA A 249 -1.56 -17.82 -6.36
CA ALA A 249 -0.76 -16.63 -6.07
C ALA A 249 0.71 -16.99 -5.79
N ALA A 250 0.96 -18.05 -5.01
CA ALA A 250 2.30 -18.58 -4.77
C ALA A 250 2.98 -19.01 -6.07
N LYS A 251 2.26 -19.71 -6.95
CA LYS A 251 2.78 -20.11 -8.27
C LYS A 251 3.11 -18.89 -9.13
N ALA A 252 2.23 -17.89 -9.18
CA ALA A 252 2.44 -16.68 -9.97
C ALA A 252 3.71 -15.93 -9.54
N VAL A 253 3.90 -15.71 -8.24
CA VAL A 253 5.10 -14.98 -7.76
C VAL A 253 6.39 -15.77 -8.00
N LEU A 254 6.37 -17.11 -7.91
CA LEU A 254 7.52 -17.96 -8.28
C LEU A 254 7.87 -17.82 -9.78
N GLN A 255 6.87 -17.74 -10.65
CA GLN A 255 7.07 -17.51 -12.07
C GLN A 255 7.63 -16.11 -12.34
N TYR A 256 7.05 -15.07 -11.73
CA TYR A 256 7.51 -13.69 -11.89
C TYR A 256 8.93 -13.48 -11.37
N ALA A 257 9.30 -14.10 -10.26
CA ALA A 257 10.69 -14.09 -9.79
C ALA A 257 11.62 -14.78 -10.79
N THR A 258 11.20 -15.89 -11.40
CA THR A 258 12.00 -16.56 -12.44
C THR A 258 12.19 -15.68 -13.67
N GLU A 259 11.13 -14.99 -14.11
CA GLU A 259 11.18 -14.06 -15.24
C GLU A 259 12.03 -12.83 -14.95
N ALA A 260 11.93 -12.26 -13.75
CA ALA A 260 12.72 -11.11 -13.33
C ALA A 260 14.22 -11.41 -13.19
N ALA A 261 14.58 -12.67 -12.94
CA ALA A 261 15.96 -13.13 -12.80
C ALA A 261 16.67 -13.39 -14.13
N ALA A 262 15.93 -13.51 -15.24
CA ALA A 262 16.43 -13.85 -16.57
C ALA A 262 17.02 -12.62 -17.29
#